data_AF-A0A354YGZ2-F1
#
_entry.id   AF-A0A354YGZ2-F1
#
_cell.length_a   1.000
_cell.length_b   1.000
_cell.length_c   1.000
_cell.angle_alpha   90.00
_cell.angle_beta   90.00
_cell.angle_gamma   90.00
#
_symmetry.space_group_name_H-M   'P 1'
#
loop_
_entity.id
_entity.type
_entity.pdbx_description
1 polymer ?
#
loop_
_entity_poly.entity_id
_entity_poly.type
_entity_poly.pdbx_seq_one_letter_code
_entity_poly.pdbx_strand_id
1 'polypeptide(L)' 'MYANPKHLHDREIKVRVDEDTFNLIQALAAYHRTQRAVLCRELLEAQLAALASENTGDQTAA' A
#
# COMPACT_ATOMS: atom_id res chain seq x y z
N MET A 1 23.52 -5.81 -13.82
CA MET A 1 22.16 -6.39 -13.86
C MET A 1 21.78 -6.67 -12.41
N TYR A 2 20.74 -6.04 -11.87
CA TYR A 2 20.52 -5.96 -10.41
C TYR A 2 20.39 -7.34 -9.76
N ALA A 3 21.11 -7.55 -8.65
CA ALA A 3 21.33 -8.85 -8.01
C ALA A 3 20.13 -9.36 -7.18
N ASN A 4 19.04 -8.60 -7.05
CA ASN A 4 17.87 -9.05 -6.30
C ASN A 4 16.57 -8.43 -6.84
N PRO A 5 15.84 -9.11 -7.73
CA PRO A 5 14.64 -8.58 -8.39
C PRO A 5 13.44 -8.38 -7.46
N LYS A 6 13.55 -8.77 -6.17
CA LYS A 6 12.44 -8.73 -5.19
C LYS A 6 12.00 -7.33 -4.76
N HIS A 7 12.76 -6.29 -5.05
CA HIS A 7 12.38 -4.90 -4.78
C HIS A 7 11.52 -4.28 -5.89
N LEU A 8 11.27 -5.02 -6.97
CA LEU A 8 10.45 -4.55 -8.07
C LEU A 8 8.98 -4.81 -7.75
N HIS A 9 8.16 -3.77 -7.77
CA HIS A 9 6.71 -3.87 -7.51
C HIS A 9 5.97 -4.30 -8.79
N ASP A 10 6.29 -5.50 -9.28
CA ASP A 10 5.83 -6.03 -10.57
C ASP A 10 4.56 -6.88 -10.50
N ARG A 11 4.11 -7.25 -9.30
CA ARG A 11 2.90 -8.05 -9.07
C ARG A 11 1.67 -7.15 -8.97
N GLU A 12 0.86 -7.13 -10.02
CA GLU A 12 -0.37 -6.33 -10.09
C GLU A 12 -1.52 -6.96 -9.30
N ILE A 13 -2.22 -6.14 -8.52
CA ILE A 13 -3.50 -6.48 -7.88
C ILE A 13 -4.55 -5.45 -8.34
N LYS A 14 -5.67 -5.94 -8.86
CA LYS A 14 -6.78 -5.09 -9.33
C LYS A 14 -7.86 -4.98 -8.25
N VAL A 15 -8.18 -3.76 -7.86
CA VAL A 15 -9.21 -3.46 -6.86
C VAL A 15 -10.28 -2.57 -7.50
N ARG A 16 -11.55 -2.87 -7.22
CA ARG A 16 -12.68 -2.02 -7.59
C ARG A 16 -13.12 -1.25 -6.35
N VAL A 17 -13.28 0.05 -6.51
CA VAL A 17 -13.76 0.97 -5.47
C VAL A 17 -14.97 1.73 -6.00
N ASP A 18 -15.75 2.32 -5.09
CA ASP A 18 -16.81 3.24 -5.47
C ASP A 18 -16.25 4.58 -6.01
N GLU A 19 -17.15 5.41 -6.51
CA GLU A 19 -16.82 6.70 -7.14
C GLU A 19 -16.19 7.68 -6.14
N ASP A 20 -16.73 7.79 -4.93
CA ASP A 20 -16.25 8.72 -3.91
C ASP A 20 -14.83 8.39 -3.46
N THR A 21 -14.56 7.10 -3.23
CA THR A 21 -13.23 6.60 -2.89
C THR A 21 -12.24 6.86 -4.02
N PHE A 22 -12.65 6.62 -5.27
CA PHE A 22 -11.82 6.91 -6.43
C PHE A 22 -11.46 8.40 -6.54
N ASN A 23 -12.45 9.27 -6.36
CA ASN A 23 -12.28 10.72 -6.40
C ASN A 23 -11.35 11.21 -5.29
N LEU A 24 -11.46 10.64 -4.08
CA LEU A 24 -10.57 10.94 -2.97
C LEU A 24 -9.12 10.54 -3.29
N ILE A 25 -8.89 9.31 -3.77
CA ILE A 25 -7.56 8.84 -4.18
C ILE A 25 -6.97 9.75 -5.26
N GLN A 26 -7.79 10.15 -6.23
CA GLN A 26 -7.37 11.04 -7.32
C GLN A 26 -6.94 12.41 -6.79
N ALA A 27 -7.70 13.00 -5.85
CA ALA A 27 -7.39 14.28 -5.25
C ALA A 27 -6.11 14.23 -4.41
N LEU A 28 -5.94 13.19 -3.58
CA LEU A 28 -4.75 13.00 -2.75
C LEU A 28 -3.51 12.77 -3.60
N ALA A 29 -3.60 11.94 -4.65
CA ALA A 29 -2.48 11.71 -5.56
C ALA A 29 -2.02 13.00 -6.25
N ALA A 30 -2.98 13.85 -6.65
CA ALA A 30 -2.68 15.16 -7.22
C ALA A 30 -2.02 16.11 -6.19
N TYR A 31 -2.55 16.16 -4.97
CA TYR A 31 -2.00 16.98 -3.88
C TYR A 31 -0.55 16.59 -3.56
N HIS A 32 -0.27 15.28 -3.47
CA HIS A 32 1.07 14.74 -3.19
C HIS A 32 1.97 14.67 -4.43
N ARG A 33 1.49 15.08 -5.61
CA ARG A 33 2.23 15.03 -6.89
C ARG A 33 2.79 13.64 -7.21
N THR A 34 2.00 12.60 -6.96
CA THR A 34 2.38 11.20 -7.17
C THR A 34 1.36 10.48 -8.04
N GLN A 35 1.71 9.29 -8.53
CA GLN A 35 0.79 8.44 -9.27
C GLN A 35 -0.18 7.77 -8.29
N ARG A 36 -1.46 7.63 -8.67
CA ARG A 36 -2.48 6.94 -7.84
C ARG A 36 -2.04 5.55 -7.39
N ALA A 37 -1.46 4.77 -8.30
CA ALA A 37 -0.98 3.42 -7.99
C ALA A 37 0.15 3.43 -6.95
N VAL A 38 1.06 4.41 -7.03
CA VAL A 38 2.16 4.57 -6.07
C VAL A 38 1.62 4.96 -4.70
N LEU A 39 0.69 5.93 -4.64
CA LEU A 39 0.03 6.34 -3.40
C LEU A 39 -0.72 5.18 -2.75
N CYS A 40 -1.57 4.47 -3.50
CA CYS A 40 -2.33 3.34 -2.97
C CYS A 40 -1.42 2.24 -2.44
N ARG A 41 -0.33 1.94 -3.15
CA ARG A 41 0.67 0.98 -2.69
C ARG A 41 1.30 1.41 -1.36
N GLU A 42 1.73 2.66 -1.25
CA GLU A 42 2.39 3.15 -0.02
C GLU A 42 1.45 3.11 1.19
N LEU A 43 0.19 3.53 1.01
CA LEU A 43 -0.83 3.45 2.06
C LEU A 43 -1.10 1.98 2.44
N LEU A 44 -1.18 1.09 1.46
CA LEU A 44 -1.42 -0.34 1.70
C LEU A 44 -0.24 -0.99 2.44
N GLU A 45 1.00 -0.74 1.99
CA GLU A 45 2.21 -1.28 2.62
C GLU A 45 2.35 -0.78 4.06
N ALA A 46 2.07 0.51 4.32
CA ALA A 46 2.08 1.08 5.66
C ALA A 46 1.04 0.39 6.58
N GLN A 47 -0.18 0.19 6.10
CA GLN A 47 -1.22 -0.46 6.88
C GLN A 47 -0.92 -1.95 7.12
N LEU A 48 -0.40 -2.67 6.12
CA LEU A 48 0.01 -4.06 6.27
C LEU A 48 1.14 -4.21 7.30
N ALA A 49 2.11 -3.30 7.30
CA ALA A 49 3.19 -3.28 8.27
C ALA A 49 2.66 -3.03 9.70
N ALA A 50 1.70 -2.12 9.87
CA ALA A 50 1.04 -1.87 11.15
C ALA A 50 0.31 -3.12 11.66
N LEU A 51 -0.53 -3.75 10.81
CA LEU A 51 -1.28 -4.96 11.16
C LEU A 51 -0.37 -6.17 11.48
N ALA A 52 0.75 -6.31 10.77
CA ALA A 52 1.73 -7.36 11.06
C ALA A 52 2.43 -7.14 12.42
N SER A 53 2.64 -5.88 12.79
CA SER A 53 3.27 -5.51 14.06
C SER A 53 2.33 -5.76 15.25
N GLU A 54 1.04 -5.44 15.12
CA GLU A 54 0.00 -5.70 16.13
C GLU A 54 -0.10 -7.19 16.49
N ASN A 55 -0.05 -8.09 15.50
CA ASN A 55 -0.12 -9.55 15.72
C ASN A 55 1.13 -10.16 16.37
N THR A 56 2.24 -9.44 16.41
CA THR A 56 3.47 -9.91 17.08
C THR A 56 3.43 -9.60 18.59
N GLY A 57 2.70 -8.56 19.00
CA GLY A 57 2.53 -8.19 20.41
C GLY A 57 1.75 -9.23 21.22
N ASP A 58 0.71 -9.83 20.65
CA ASP A 58 -0.14 -10.81 21.33
C ASP A 58 0.49 -12.21 21.47
N GLN A 59 1.49 -12.56 20.64
CA GLN A 59 2.15 -13.87 20.70
C GLN A 59 3.26 -13.97 21.76
N THR A 60 3.67 -12.86 22.38
CA THR A 60 4.76 -12.87 23.39
C THR A 60 4.22 -12.96 24.83
N ALA A 61 2.90 -13.09 25.01
CA ALA A 61 2.23 -13.17 26.31
C ALA A 61 1.46 -14.49 26.52
N ALA A 62 2.01 -15.62 26.04
CA ALA A 62 1.49 -16.97 26.30
C ALA A 62 2.61 -17.93 26.71
#